data_AF-F9WC27-F1
#
_entry.id   AF-F9WC27-F1
#
_cell.length_a   1.000
_cell.length_b   1.000
_cell.length_c   1.000
_cell.angle_alpha   90.00
_cell.angle_beta   90.00
_cell.angle_gamma   90.00
#
_symmetry.space_group_name_H-M   'P 1'
#
loop_
_entity.id
_entity.type
_entity.pdbx_description
1 polymer ?
#
loop_
_entity_poly.entity_id
_entity_poly.type
_entity_poly.pdbx_seq_one_letter_code
_entity_poly.pdbx_strand_id
1 'polypeptide(L)'
;MNLTSTTVLQPGDELSKHLPSRGNVFVIGLAVDEVEVLEEHLRTHTKACVMVQFSEVALLYNEFVDAFNNSEGAGRLVFATSLPHWADVNTTSETVQQYHAAIRNATQWSPLSLLGFATGQLMKRNLLRIDVVTPEFISNIFFNETVITADDMRYGPYNHHDCFNGGAVASNCLSNFGATNITVWSMSRVLKVDVPVLQEPITPSMIYANDTGKMLSPLQLAGVAAGGLIALAVLVGVSTTVYCVLQEGRDNKGAPKELTDPVTLIFTDIESSTALWAAHPELMPDSVIAHHRMIRALITYHNCYEVKTVGDSFMIACRSAYAAVQLAHDLQQVLLHFDWGTKTLEESYHEFEGRKAEEDAEYKPPTARLDPEVYRQLWNGLRVRVGIHTGLCDIRYDEVTKGYDYYGRAANMAARTESIANGGQVLLTHATYYSLSTAEREQANVTSLGPVSLGGVPVPVEMYQLNAVPGRTFAALRLDRDSHHY
;
A
#
# COMPACT_ATOMS: atom_id res chain seq x y z
N MET A 1 11.41 -5.24 42.49
CA MET A 1 10.85 -4.04 43.15
C MET A 1 11.10 -2.87 42.22
N ASN A 2 10.07 -2.17 41.77
CA ASN A 2 10.25 -0.90 41.06
C ASN A 2 10.35 0.21 42.10
N LEU A 3 11.33 1.10 41.98
CA LEU A 3 11.38 2.32 42.77
C LEU A 3 10.13 3.14 42.44
N THR A 4 9.32 3.44 43.47
CA THR A 4 8.07 4.19 43.30
C THR A 4 8.31 5.68 43.10
N SER A 5 9.46 6.18 43.55
CA SER A 5 9.89 7.57 43.44
C SER A 5 11.40 7.68 43.58
N THR A 6 11.97 8.79 43.11
CA THR A 6 13.39 9.12 43.27
C THR A 6 13.51 10.63 43.44
N THR A 7 14.33 11.06 44.40
CA THR A 7 14.57 12.48 44.71
C THR A 7 16.06 12.70 44.87
N VAL A 8 16.59 13.76 44.26
CA VAL A 8 17.98 14.20 44.45
C VAL A 8 17.96 15.43 45.33
N LEU A 9 18.62 15.36 46.48
CA LEU A 9 18.71 16.47 47.43
C LEU A 9 19.80 17.45 47.01
N GLN A 10 19.53 18.74 47.18
CA GLN A 10 20.51 19.81 46.97
C GLN A 10 21.23 20.14 48.29
N PRO A 11 22.41 20.79 48.24
CA PRO A 11 23.09 21.24 49.44
C PRO A 11 22.19 22.13 50.31
N GLY A 12 21.95 21.71 51.56
CA GLY A 12 21.07 22.39 52.52
C GLY A 12 19.65 21.84 52.64
N ASP A 13 19.26 20.88 51.80
CA ASP A 13 18.01 20.14 51.98
C ASP A 13 18.12 19.19 53.18
N GLU A 14 17.04 19.09 53.98
CA GLU A 14 17.00 18.21 55.15
C GLU A 14 16.54 16.79 54.77
N LEU A 15 17.41 15.79 54.91
CA LEU A 15 17.11 14.38 54.62
C LEU A 15 15.83 13.88 55.32
N SER A 16 15.59 14.28 56.56
CA SER A 16 14.43 13.87 57.37
C SER A 16 13.08 14.14 56.70
N LYS A 17 12.97 15.20 55.90
CA LYS A 17 11.73 15.59 55.19
C LYS A 17 11.42 14.68 54.00
N HIS A 18 12.37 13.88 53.56
CA HIS A 18 12.27 13.07 52.35
C HIS A 18 12.24 11.56 52.63
N LEU A 19 12.47 11.14 53.88
CA LEU A 19 12.38 9.74 54.28
C LEU A 19 10.91 9.31 54.46
N PRO A 20 10.50 8.15 53.91
CA PRO A 20 9.14 7.67 54.08
C PRO A 20 8.90 7.15 55.49
N SER A 21 7.67 7.32 55.99
CA SER A 21 7.24 6.81 57.29
C SER A 21 6.98 5.29 57.31
N ARG A 22 6.95 4.63 56.15
CA ARG A 22 6.76 3.18 55.97
C ARG A 22 7.33 2.69 54.65
N GLY A 23 7.68 1.40 54.59
CA GLY A 23 8.24 0.78 53.37
C GLY A 23 9.76 0.91 53.31
N ASN A 24 10.32 0.70 52.12
CA ASN A 24 11.77 0.69 51.91
C ASN A 24 12.22 1.97 51.20
N VAL A 25 13.33 2.55 51.63
CA VAL A 25 14.01 3.67 50.95
C VAL A 25 15.47 3.31 50.73
N PHE A 26 16.01 3.67 49.56
CA PHE A 26 17.45 3.53 49.27
C PHE A 26 18.09 4.92 49.30
N VAL A 27 19.12 5.09 50.13
CA VAL A 27 19.81 6.36 50.36
C VAL A 27 21.27 6.21 49.93
N ILE A 28 21.78 7.21 49.20
CA ILE A 28 23.12 7.24 48.61
C ILE A 28 23.71 8.64 48.83
N GLY A 29 24.99 8.72 49.18
CA GLY A 29 25.70 9.99 49.36
C GLY A 29 25.43 10.64 50.71
N LEU A 30 25.58 9.89 51.80
CA LEU A 30 25.31 10.39 53.15
C LEU A 30 26.43 11.32 53.64
N ALA A 31 26.03 12.41 54.27
CA ALA A 31 26.92 13.20 55.11
C ALA A 31 27.07 12.59 56.52
N VAL A 32 28.13 12.96 57.23
CA VAL A 32 28.46 12.46 58.57
C VAL A 32 27.31 12.68 59.57
N ASP A 33 26.72 13.88 59.55
CA ASP A 33 25.63 14.29 60.44
C ASP A 33 24.27 13.66 60.09
N GLU A 34 24.13 13.11 58.88
CA GLU A 34 22.89 12.46 58.44
C GLU A 34 22.73 11.03 59.00
N VAL A 35 23.79 10.43 59.54
CA VAL A 35 23.73 9.10 60.15
C VAL A 35 22.81 9.09 61.38
N GLU A 36 22.90 10.12 62.23
CA GLU A 36 22.01 10.30 63.38
C GLU A 36 20.55 10.55 62.93
N VAL A 37 20.36 11.27 61.82
CA VAL A 37 19.04 11.51 61.25
C VAL A 37 18.38 10.20 60.83
N LEU A 38 19.14 9.26 60.26
CA LEU A 38 18.64 7.93 59.90
C LEU A 38 18.25 7.11 61.12
N GLU A 39 19.04 7.15 62.19
CA GLU A 39 18.75 6.47 63.46
C GLU A 39 17.43 6.99 64.04
N GLU A 40 17.32 8.31 64.19
CA GLU A 40 16.15 8.97 64.76
C GLU A 40 14.89 8.69 63.93
N HIS A 41 15.03 8.71 62.60
CA HIS A 41 13.94 8.38 61.68
C HIS A 41 13.50 6.92 61.83
N LEU A 42 14.43 5.98 61.90
CA LEU A 42 14.11 4.57 62.08
C LEU A 42 13.49 4.32 63.45
N ARG A 43 14.00 4.96 64.51
CA ARG A 43 13.45 4.87 65.87
C ARG A 43 12.00 5.33 65.94
N THR A 44 11.66 6.42 65.25
CA THR A 44 10.30 6.97 65.20
C THR A 44 9.36 6.21 64.27
N HIS A 45 9.86 5.65 63.17
CA HIS A 45 9.06 4.98 62.14
C HIS A 45 9.34 3.48 62.04
N THR A 46 8.71 2.68 62.91
CA THR A 46 8.95 1.22 63.02
C THR A 46 8.63 0.40 61.77
N LYS A 47 7.86 0.96 60.82
CA LYS A 47 7.50 0.33 59.54
C LYS A 47 8.38 0.75 58.38
N ALA A 48 9.36 1.62 58.60
CA ALA A 48 10.33 2.05 57.60
C ALA A 48 11.59 1.17 57.66
N CYS A 49 12.19 0.92 56.50
CA CYS A 49 13.47 0.25 56.31
C CYS A 49 14.34 1.14 55.41
N VAL A 50 15.56 1.42 55.85
CA VAL A 50 16.52 2.25 55.13
C VAL A 50 17.62 1.34 54.60
N MET A 51 17.82 1.39 53.30
CA MET A 51 18.89 0.69 52.62
C MET A 51 19.97 1.70 52.24
N VAL A 52 21.23 1.42 52.55
CA VAL A 52 22.38 2.28 52.20
C VAL A 52 23.41 1.50 51.38
N GLN A 53 24.27 2.22 50.66
CA GLN A 53 25.41 1.58 50.00
C GLN A 53 26.43 1.11 51.03
N PHE A 54 27.09 -0.03 50.77
CA PHE A 54 28.16 -0.54 51.62
C PHE A 54 29.31 0.47 51.78
N SER A 55 29.59 1.29 50.76
CA SER A 55 30.60 2.35 50.84
C SER A 55 30.30 3.36 51.94
N GLU A 56 29.04 3.72 52.16
CA GLU A 56 28.63 4.63 53.24
C GLU A 56 28.93 4.00 54.61
N VAL A 57 28.53 2.74 54.79
CA VAL A 57 28.79 1.98 56.03
C VAL A 57 30.29 1.79 56.26
N ALA A 58 31.07 1.63 55.20
CA ALA A 58 32.50 1.46 55.29
C ALA A 58 33.23 2.75 55.66
N LEU A 59 32.83 3.88 55.07
CA LEU A 59 33.45 5.18 55.29
C LEU A 59 33.02 5.83 56.61
N LEU A 60 31.74 5.71 56.96
CA LEU A 60 31.11 6.29 58.16
C LEU A 60 30.91 5.24 59.26
N TYR A 61 31.79 4.23 59.32
CA TYR A 61 31.59 3.05 60.18
C TYR A 61 31.44 3.41 61.66
N ASN A 62 32.26 4.34 62.15
CA ASN A 62 32.24 4.72 63.56
C ASN A 62 30.95 5.48 63.89
N GLU A 63 30.53 6.37 63.01
CA GLU A 63 29.29 7.14 63.11
C GLU A 63 28.07 6.20 63.13
N PHE A 64 28.05 5.20 62.26
CA PHE A 64 26.99 4.18 62.27
C PHE A 64 27.02 3.34 63.54
N VAL A 65 28.20 2.92 64.01
CA VAL A 65 28.32 2.16 65.26
C VAL A 65 27.82 2.99 66.43
N ASP A 66 28.28 4.24 66.56
CA ASP A 66 27.92 5.13 67.66
C ASP A 66 26.42 5.44 67.66
N ALA A 67 25.84 5.79 66.51
CA ALA A 67 24.42 6.09 66.40
C ALA A 67 23.54 4.84 66.67
N PHE A 68 23.86 3.70 66.08
CA PHE A 68 22.98 2.51 66.13
C PHE A 68 23.27 1.55 67.28
N ASN A 69 24.29 1.81 68.11
CA ASN A 69 24.57 0.97 69.27
C ASN A 69 23.38 0.97 70.24
N ASN A 70 22.79 -0.20 70.47
CA ASN A 70 21.55 -0.38 71.25
C ASN A 70 20.29 0.30 70.67
N SER A 71 20.31 0.74 69.40
CA SER A 71 19.12 1.24 68.72
C SER A 71 18.18 0.11 68.28
N GLU A 72 16.88 0.27 68.52
CA GLU A 72 15.83 -0.61 67.97
C GLU A 72 15.69 -0.46 66.43
N GLY A 73 16.26 0.60 65.86
CA GLY A 73 16.32 0.85 64.42
C GLY A 73 17.36 0.03 63.69
N ALA A 74 18.37 -0.52 64.38
CA ALA A 74 19.53 -1.18 63.77
C ALA A 74 19.16 -2.40 62.90
N GLY A 75 18.06 -3.09 63.21
CA GLY A 75 17.58 -4.21 62.41
C GLY A 75 17.00 -3.82 61.04
N ARG A 76 16.68 -2.53 60.87
CA ARG A 76 16.00 -1.95 59.69
C ARG A 76 16.88 -0.98 58.90
N LEU A 77 18.11 -0.77 59.33
CA LEU A 77 19.17 -0.21 58.50
C LEU A 77 19.90 -1.37 57.81
N VAL A 78 19.89 -1.40 56.48
CA VAL A 78 20.27 -2.56 55.70
C VAL A 78 21.26 -2.19 54.59
N PHE A 79 22.21 -3.06 54.29
CA PHE A 79 23.12 -2.90 53.16
C PHE A 79 23.54 -4.25 52.59
N ALA A 80 23.99 -4.25 51.33
CA ALA A 80 24.48 -5.44 50.65
C ALA A 80 26.02 -5.48 50.66
N THR A 81 26.62 -6.62 50.97
CA THR A 81 28.08 -6.80 50.94
C THR A 81 28.46 -8.22 50.53
N SER A 82 29.64 -8.36 49.90
CA SER A 82 30.30 -9.64 49.64
C SER A 82 31.39 -9.95 50.67
N LEU A 83 31.66 -9.04 51.62
CA LEU A 83 32.67 -9.26 52.63
C LEU A 83 32.16 -10.23 53.71
N PRO A 84 33.05 -11.12 54.22
CA PRO A 84 32.78 -11.83 55.46
C PRO A 84 32.75 -10.87 56.67
N HIS A 85 32.23 -11.35 57.80
CA HIS A 85 32.11 -10.54 59.02
C HIS A 85 33.48 -10.18 59.61
N TRP A 86 33.87 -8.91 59.47
CA TRP A 86 35.21 -8.42 59.85
C TRP A 86 35.53 -8.55 61.33
N ALA A 87 34.53 -8.59 62.21
CA ALA A 87 34.72 -8.73 63.66
C ALA A 87 34.37 -10.14 64.20
N ASP A 88 34.13 -11.14 63.33
CA ASP A 88 33.81 -12.50 63.78
C ASP A 88 35.07 -13.27 64.18
N VAL A 89 35.30 -13.43 65.48
CA VAL A 89 36.45 -14.15 66.04
C VAL A 89 36.38 -15.67 65.83
N ASN A 90 35.18 -16.22 65.59
CA ASN A 90 34.96 -17.65 65.36
C ASN A 90 34.72 -17.97 63.89
N THR A 91 35.17 -17.08 63.01
CA THR A 91 34.94 -17.17 61.57
C THR A 91 35.57 -18.41 60.94
N THR A 92 34.85 -18.98 59.97
CA THR A 92 35.39 -20.01 59.06
C THR A 92 36.06 -19.40 57.83
N SER A 93 36.02 -18.06 57.68
CA SER A 93 36.60 -17.36 56.54
C SER A 93 38.12 -17.28 56.67
N GLU A 94 38.83 -17.85 55.70
CA GLU A 94 40.29 -17.78 55.62
C GLU A 94 40.77 -16.33 55.55
N THR A 95 40.08 -15.49 54.77
CA THR A 95 40.40 -14.06 54.65
C THR A 95 40.32 -13.35 55.99
N VAL A 96 39.28 -13.59 56.79
CA VAL A 96 39.13 -12.93 58.12
C VAL A 96 40.15 -13.45 59.11
N GLN A 97 40.45 -14.76 59.10
CA GLN A 97 41.50 -15.32 59.96
C GLN A 97 42.87 -14.70 59.67
N GLN A 98 43.23 -14.56 58.38
CA GLN A 98 44.48 -13.91 57.99
C GLN A 98 44.46 -12.41 58.32
N TYR A 99 43.31 -11.75 58.16
CA TYR A 99 43.12 -10.34 58.50
C TYR A 99 43.34 -10.07 60.00
N HIS A 100 42.76 -10.88 60.89
CA HIS A 100 42.98 -10.78 62.34
C HIS A 100 44.44 -11.07 62.73
N ALA A 101 45.11 -11.96 62.01
CA ALA A 101 46.53 -12.22 62.21
C ALA A 101 47.41 -11.02 61.82
N ALA A 102 47.01 -10.28 60.77
CA ALA A 102 47.71 -9.09 60.28
C ALA A 102 47.40 -7.84 61.11
N ILE A 103 46.14 -7.64 61.49
CA ILE A 103 45.67 -6.53 62.32
C ILE A 103 45.25 -7.11 63.68
N ARG A 104 46.20 -7.22 64.60
CA ARG A 104 45.96 -7.86 65.90
C ARG A 104 45.06 -7.04 66.83
N ASN A 105 45.01 -5.73 66.64
CA ASN A 105 44.20 -4.85 67.47
C ASN A 105 42.73 -4.85 67.00
N ALA A 106 41.84 -5.44 67.79
CA ALA A 106 40.43 -5.55 67.45
C ALA A 106 39.72 -4.19 67.30
N THR A 107 40.23 -3.12 67.93
CA THR A 107 39.65 -1.77 67.76
C THR A 107 39.91 -1.17 66.37
N GLN A 108 40.80 -1.79 65.59
CA GLN A 108 41.05 -1.42 64.20
C GLN A 108 40.22 -2.25 63.23
N TRP A 109 39.39 -3.18 63.73
CA TRP A 109 38.57 -4.02 62.88
C TRP A 109 37.38 -3.27 62.33
N SER A 110 37.37 -3.06 61.02
CA SER A 110 36.34 -2.29 60.34
C SER A 110 36.10 -2.85 58.94
N PRO A 111 34.92 -2.61 58.35
CA PRO A 111 34.64 -2.97 56.96
C PRO A 111 35.69 -2.43 56.00
N LEU A 112 36.15 -1.19 56.20
CA LEU A 112 37.12 -0.53 55.34
C LEU A 112 38.53 -1.13 55.45
N SER A 113 38.97 -1.49 56.66
CA SER A 113 40.28 -2.10 56.86
C SER A 113 40.31 -3.55 56.36
N LEU A 114 39.23 -4.32 56.51
CA LEU A 114 39.10 -5.63 55.88
C LEU A 114 39.10 -5.51 54.35
N LEU A 115 38.37 -4.54 53.79
CA LEU A 115 38.38 -4.27 52.34
C LEU A 115 39.80 -3.97 51.83
N GLY A 116 40.54 -3.13 52.55
CA GLY A 116 41.93 -2.81 52.23
C GLY A 116 42.84 -4.05 52.29
N PHE A 117 42.69 -4.88 53.32
CA PHE A 117 43.43 -6.14 53.44
C PHE A 117 43.12 -7.12 52.30
N ALA A 118 41.84 -7.36 52.02
CA ALA A 118 41.39 -8.24 50.94
C ALA A 118 41.89 -7.74 49.57
N THR A 119 41.85 -6.42 49.33
CA THR A 119 42.42 -5.80 48.13
C THR A 119 43.93 -6.05 48.03
N GLY A 120 44.65 -5.91 49.14
CA GLY A 120 46.09 -6.21 49.19
C GLY A 120 46.42 -7.67 48.87
N GLN A 121 45.64 -8.63 49.41
CA GLN A 121 45.80 -10.05 49.10
C GLN A 121 45.50 -10.36 47.64
N LEU A 122 44.43 -9.78 47.09
CA LEU A 122 44.09 -9.88 45.69
C LEU A 122 45.22 -9.36 44.80
N MET A 123 45.76 -8.18 45.09
CA MET A 123 46.87 -7.61 44.32
C MET A 123 48.13 -8.48 44.45
N LYS A 124 48.47 -8.96 45.65
CA LYS A 124 49.62 -9.84 45.86
C LYS A 124 49.53 -11.13 45.02
N ARG A 125 48.36 -11.74 44.92
CA ARG A 125 48.17 -12.97 44.11
C ARG A 125 48.35 -12.73 42.61
N ASN A 126 47.94 -11.55 42.12
CA ASN A 126 47.97 -11.22 40.70
C ASN A 126 49.31 -10.62 40.27
N LEU A 127 49.85 -9.64 40.99
CA LEU A 127 51.07 -8.92 40.62
C LEU A 127 52.32 -9.81 40.62
N LEU A 128 52.35 -10.89 41.39
CA LEU A 128 53.45 -11.88 41.36
C LEU A 128 53.56 -12.66 40.04
N ARG A 129 52.56 -12.54 39.15
CA ARG A 129 52.49 -13.25 37.87
C ARG A 129 52.70 -12.33 36.66
N ILE A 130 53.08 -11.07 36.88
CA ILE A 130 53.04 -10.02 35.87
C ILE A 130 54.41 -9.32 35.80
N ASP A 131 55.08 -9.44 34.65
CA ASP A 131 56.39 -8.83 34.44
C ASP A 131 56.33 -7.31 34.19
N VAL A 132 55.21 -6.82 33.63
CA VAL A 132 54.97 -5.39 33.36
C VAL A 132 53.54 -5.01 33.72
N VAL A 133 53.39 -4.06 34.63
CA VAL A 133 52.08 -3.63 35.15
C VAL A 133 51.65 -2.35 34.43
N THR A 134 50.63 -2.43 33.56
CA THR A 134 49.96 -1.26 32.97
C THR A 134 48.50 -1.17 33.43
N PRO A 135 47.89 0.04 33.42
CA PRO A 135 46.48 0.21 33.76
C PRO A 135 45.53 -0.65 32.91
N GLU A 136 45.81 -0.77 31.62
CA GLU A 136 44.99 -1.55 30.67
C GLU A 136 45.09 -3.05 30.95
N PHE A 137 46.27 -3.52 31.34
CA PHE A 137 46.49 -4.93 31.67
C PHE A 137 45.78 -5.32 32.97
N ILE A 138 45.86 -4.49 34.01
CA ILE A 138 45.11 -4.68 35.26
C ILE A 138 43.61 -4.70 34.96
N SER A 139 43.10 -3.76 34.17
CA SER A 139 41.68 -3.72 33.80
C SER A 139 41.24 -4.98 33.06
N ASN A 140 42.00 -5.44 32.06
CA ASN A 140 41.67 -6.64 31.29
C ASN A 140 41.64 -7.92 32.14
N ILE A 141 42.55 -8.07 33.10
CA ILE A 141 42.57 -9.22 34.02
C ILE A 141 41.25 -9.36 34.78
N PHE A 142 40.75 -8.25 35.34
CA PHE A 142 39.54 -8.26 36.14
C PHE A 142 38.27 -8.33 35.27
N PHE A 143 38.21 -7.58 34.17
CA PHE A 143 36.97 -7.41 33.42
C PHE A 143 36.76 -8.39 32.25
N ASN A 144 37.80 -8.96 31.65
CA ASN A 144 37.64 -9.72 30.40
C ASN A 144 37.84 -11.24 30.51
N GLU A 145 38.75 -11.77 31.34
CA GLU A 145 39.23 -13.13 31.07
C GLU A 145 39.24 -14.14 32.22
N THR A 146 39.15 -13.76 33.51
CA THR A 146 39.36 -14.74 34.59
C THR A 146 38.49 -14.56 35.84
N VAL A 147 38.09 -15.71 36.43
CA VAL A 147 37.69 -15.78 37.84
C VAL A 147 38.96 -15.77 38.67
N ILE A 148 39.08 -14.84 39.60
CA ILE A 148 40.20 -14.77 40.53
C ILE A 148 39.70 -15.15 41.91
N THR A 149 40.34 -16.14 42.50
CA THR A 149 40.13 -16.52 43.89
C THR A 149 41.34 -16.08 44.71
N ALA A 150 41.10 -15.27 45.74
CA ALA A 150 42.08 -14.93 46.75
C ALA A 150 41.57 -15.46 48.09
N ASP A 151 42.27 -16.45 48.63
CA ASP A 151 41.87 -17.20 49.82
C ASP A 151 40.45 -17.79 49.61
N ASP A 152 39.47 -17.44 50.45
CA ASP A 152 38.07 -17.88 50.31
C ASP A 152 37.18 -16.86 49.55
N MET A 153 37.73 -15.73 49.09
CA MET A 153 37.01 -14.71 48.34
C MET A 153 37.15 -14.89 46.82
N ARG A 154 36.05 -14.63 46.12
CA ARG A 154 35.94 -14.80 44.67
C ARG A 154 35.61 -13.47 43.97
N TYR A 155 36.35 -13.18 42.91
CA TYR A 155 36.25 -11.97 42.10
C TYR A 155 36.05 -12.34 40.62
N GLY A 156 35.05 -11.73 39.97
CA GLY A 156 34.82 -11.86 38.53
C GLY A 156 34.33 -13.24 38.03
N PRO A 157 34.25 -13.42 36.69
CA PRO A 157 34.59 -12.44 35.67
C PRO A 157 33.57 -11.27 35.66
N TYR A 158 34.05 -10.04 35.56
CA TYR A 158 33.19 -8.85 35.50
C TYR A 158 32.77 -8.56 34.05
N ASN A 159 31.86 -9.36 33.47
CA ASN A 159 31.40 -9.20 32.09
C ASN A 159 30.14 -8.31 31.99
N HIS A 160 30.13 -7.37 31.05
CA HIS A 160 29.03 -6.42 30.79
C HIS A 160 27.88 -6.99 29.95
N HIS A 161 28.06 -8.13 29.29
CA HIS A 161 27.13 -8.72 28.34
C HIS A 161 26.50 -10.03 28.82
N ASP A 162 27.20 -10.77 29.68
CA ASP A 162 26.81 -12.12 30.08
C ASP A 162 26.64 -12.24 31.60
N CYS A 163 25.60 -12.97 32.02
CA CYS A 163 25.41 -13.31 33.43
C CYS A 163 26.23 -14.56 33.80
N PHE A 164 26.85 -14.51 34.97
CA PHE A 164 27.67 -15.61 35.48
C PHE A 164 26.98 -16.31 36.67
N ASN A 165 26.75 -17.62 36.55
CA ASN A 165 26.11 -18.43 37.58
C ASN A 165 27.08 -19.44 38.19
N GLY A 166 27.91 -19.00 39.15
CA GLY A 166 28.73 -19.89 39.99
C GLY A 166 29.71 -20.85 39.29
N GLY A 167 29.88 -20.73 37.96
CA GLY A 167 30.76 -21.57 37.15
C GLY A 167 30.49 -21.51 35.64
N ALA A 168 29.32 -21.03 35.19
CA ALA A 168 28.95 -20.97 33.77
C ALA A 168 28.17 -19.70 33.39
N VAL A 169 28.20 -19.35 32.10
CA VAL A 169 27.40 -18.25 31.51
C VAL A 169 25.94 -18.67 31.37
N ALA A 170 25.01 -17.86 31.86
CA ALA A 170 23.57 -18.13 31.79
C ALA A 170 22.90 -17.38 30.61
N SER A 171 22.08 -18.09 29.81
CA SER A 171 21.27 -17.48 28.75
C SER A 171 20.04 -16.75 29.32
N ASN A 172 19.71 -15.57 28.77
CA ASN A 172 18.52 -14.74 29.08
C ASN A 172 18.61 -13.81 30.30
N CYS A 173 19.79 -13.26 30.60
CA CYS A 173 20.00 -12.31 31.68
C CYS A 173 20.91 -11.16 31.17
N LEU A 174 20.56 -9.89 31.43
CA LEU A 174 21.25 -8.75 30.78
C LEU A 174 22.71 -8.51 31.26
N SER A 175 23.05 -8.74 32.54
CA SER A 175 24.43 -8.85 33.11
C SER A 175 24.39 -8.78 34.64
N ASN A 176 25.15 -9.59 35.40
CA ASN A 176 25.34 -9.39 36.86
C ASN A 176 26.71 -8.79 37.21
N PHE A 177 27.46 -8.33 36.20
CA PHE A 177 28.82 -7.80 36.32
C PHE A 177 29.74 -8.67 37.18
N GLY A 178 29.58 -10.00 37.20
CA GLY A 178 30.42 -10.88 38.02
C GLY A 178 30.21 -10.80 39.53
N ALA A 179 29.20 -10.08 40.02
CA ALA A 179 28.87 -10.01 41.44
C ALA A 179 28.40 -11.39 41.95
N THR A 180 29.12 -11.93 42.93
CA THR A 180 28.81 -13.24 43.56
C THR A 180 28.84 -13.15 45.07
N ASN A 181 28.19 -14.10 45.74
CA ASN A 181 28.13 -14.21 47.20
C ASN A 181 27.68 -12.91 47.88
N ILE A 182 26.77 -12.17 47.25
CA ILE A 182 26.20 -10.96 47.85
C ILE A 182 25.25 -11.38 48.95
N THR A 183 25.50 -10.89 50.16
CA THR A 183 24.65 -11.04 51.33
C THR A 183 24.04 -9.70 51.70
N VAL A 184 22.89 -9.73 52.38
CA VAL A 184 22.24 -8.52 52.88
C VAL A 184 22.28 -8.54 54.40
N TRP A 185 22.88 -7.50 55.00
CA TRP A 185 23.07 -7.39 56.44
C TRP A 185 22.23 -6.27 57.00
N SER A 186 21.78 -6.44 58.24
CA SER A 186 21.30 -5.35 59.08
C SER A 186 22.46 -4.75 59.87
N MET A 187 22.30 -3.51 60.33
CA MET A 187 23.24 -2.90 61.27
C MET A 187 23.28 -3.66 62.61
N SER A 188 22.18 -4.34 63.00
CA SER A 188 22.20 -5.26 64.15
C SER A 188 23.26 -6.36 64.00
N ARG A 189 23.44 -6.92 62.80
CA ARG A 189 24.47 -7.93 62.53
C ARG A 189 25.87 -7.35 62.61
N VAL A 190 26.07 -6.14 62.09
CA VAL A 190 27.34 -5.43 62.20
C VAL A 190 27.77 -5.27 63.66
N LEU A 191 26.82 -4.95 64.54
CA LEU A 191 27.06 -4.75 65.97
C LEU A 191 27.16 -6.07 66.74
N LYS A 192 26.48 -7.13 66.26
CA LYS A 192 26.36 -8.43 66.94
C LYS A 192 26.49 -9.58 65.94
N VAL A 193 27.63 -10.26 66.00
CA VAL A 193 28.03 -11.34 65.08
C VAL A 193 27.01 -12.48 64.98
N ASP A 194 26.31 -12.78 66.08
CA ASP A 194 25.34 -13.87 66.21
C ASP A 194 24.00 -13.60 65.50
N VAL A 195 23.73 -12.35 65.13
CA VAL A 195 22.52 -12.00 64.37
C VAL A 195 22.68 -12.51 62.93
N PRO A 196 21.75 -13.33 62.42
CA PRO A 196 21.86 -13.91 61.08
C PRO A 196 21.79 -12.83 59.99
N VAL A 197 22.28 -13.18 58.79
CA VAL A 197 22.10 -12.33 57.60
C VAL A 197 20.60 -12.23 57.26
N LEU A 198 20.17 -11.10 56.70
CA LEU A 198 18.80 -10.93 56.21
C LEU A 198 18.57 -11.72 54.91
N GLN A 199 19.64 -11.89 54.12
CA GLN A 199 19.63 -12.69 52.91
C GLN A 199 20.95 -13.47 52.83
N GLU A 200 20.82 -14.80 52.72
CA GLU A 200 21.93 -15.72 52.46
C GLU A 200 22.65 -15.38 51.15
N PRO A 201 23.93 -15.79 50.97
CA PRO A 201 24.68 -15.47 49.75
C PRO A 201 23.96 -15.95 48.48
N ILE A 202 23.62 -15.03 47.56
CA ILE A 202 22.99 -15.36 46.28
C ILE A 202 23.99 -15.22 45.11
N THR A 203 23.96 -16.18 44.19
CA THR A 203 24.61 -16.11 42.87
C THR A 203 23.70 -16.74 41.79
N PRO A 204 23.38 -16.04 40.67
CA PRO A 204 23.64 -14.62 40.41
C PRO A 204 22.78 -13.73 41.30
N SER A 205 23.36 -12.67 41.86
CA SER A 205 22.68 -11.75 42.78
C SER A 205 21.66 -10.84 42.11
N MET A 206 21.69 -10.72 40.78
CA MET A 206 20.73 -9.96 39.97
C MET A 206 20.44 -10.71 38.67
N ILE A 207 19.14 -10.83 38.33
CA ILE A 207 18.68 -11.30 37.03
C ILE A 207 17.93 -10.13 36.40
N TYR A 208 18.54 -9.53 35.38
CA TYR A 208 17.86 -8.54 34.58
C TYR A 208 16.99 -9.25 33.56
N ALA A 209 15.68 -9.22 33.77
CA ALA A 209 14.72 -9.63 32.76
C ALA A 209 14.76 -8.60 31.62
N ASN A 210 15.06 -9.05 30.40
CA ASN A 210 14.80 -8.24 29.22
C ASN A 210 13.28 -8.14 29.11
N ASP A 211 12.72 -7.00 29.49
CA ASP A 211 11.32 -6.73 29.19
C ASP A 211 11.23 -6.53 27.68
N THR A 212 11.05 -7.62 26.94
CA THR A 212 10.63 -7.60 25.53
C THR A 212 9.19 -7.05 25.39
N GLY A 213 8.74 -6.23 26.34
CA GLY A 213 7.45 -5.59 26.50
C GLY A 213 7.21 -4.42 25.54
N LYS A 214 7.58 -4.58 24.27
CA LYS A 214 6.84 -3.96 23.16
C LYS A 214 6.32 -5.03 22.21
N MET A 215 5.75 -6.10 22.75
CA MET A 215 4.76 -6.84 21.97
C MET A 215 3.55 -5.94 21.81
N LEU A 216 3.19 -5.66 20.56
CA LEU A 216 1.97 -4.92 20.21
C LEU A 216 0.79 -5.57 20.94
N SER A 217 -0.08 -4.75 21.54
CA SER A 217 -1.29 -5.27 22.18
C SER A 217 -2.12 -6.07 21.16
N PRO A 218 -2.97 -7.02 21.60
CA PRO A 218 -3.84 -7.76 20.68
C PRO A 218 -4.67 -6.86 19.76
N LEU A 219 -5.06 -5.67 20.27
CA LEU A 219 -5.78 -4.65 19.50
C LEU A 219 -4.90 -3.97 18.45
N GLN A 220 -3.63 -3.71 18.77
CA GLN A 220 -2.65 -3.18 17.81
C GLN A 220 -2.32 -4.21 16.74
N LEU A 221 -2.20 -5.49 17.10
CA LEU A 221 -1.98 -6.58 16.16
C LEU A 221 -3.16 -6.75 15.19
N ALA A 222 -4.39 -6.68 15.72
CA ALA A 222 -5.61 -6.68 14.90
C ALA A 222 -5.68 -5.46 13.98
N GLY A 223 -5.27 -4.27 14.47
CA GLY A 223 -5.20 -3.04 13.67
C GLY A 223 -4.20 -3.14 12.51
N VAL A 224 -3.01 -3.71 12.75
CA VAL A 224 -2.00 -3.94 11.70
C VAL A 224 -2.50 -4.95 10.66
N ALA A 225 -3.12 -6.04 11.10
CA ALA A 225 -3.70 -7.04 10.19
C ALA A 225 -4.84 -6.46 9.34
N ALA A 226 -5.76 -5.71 9.96
CA ALA A 226 -6.87 -5.05 9.25
C ALA A 226 -6.36 -3.98 8.28
N GLY A 227 -5.40 -3.16 8.70
CA GLY A 227 -4.77 -2.15 7.85
C GLY A 227 -4.05 -2.76 6.64
N GLY A 228 -3.35 -3.88 6.84
CA GLY A 228 -2.71 -4.63 5.76
C GLY A 228 -3.71 -5.20 4.74
N LEU A 229 -4.83 -5.76 5.21
CA LEU A 229 -5.90 -6.25 4.34
C LEU A 229 -6.57 -5.13 3.54
N ILE A 230 -6.82 -3.97 4.15
CA ILE A 230 -7.39 -2.81 3.46
C ILE A 230 -6.41 -2.27 2.40
N ALA A 231 -5.13 -2.14 2.74
CA ALA A 231 -4.11 -1.69 1.79
C ALA A 231 -3.97 -2.66 0.60
N LEU A 232 -4.04 -3.97 0.85
CA LEU A 232 -4.05 -4.98 -0.19
C LEU A 232 -5.29 -4.87 -1.09
N ALA A 233 -6.48 -4.68 -0.52
CA ALA A 233 -7.72 -4.49 -1.28
C ALA A 233 -7.67 -3.23 -2.15
N VAL A 234 -7.10 -2.13 -1.64
CA VAL A 234 -6.89 -0.88 -2.41
C VAL A 234 -5.89 -1.11 -3.54
N LEU A 235 -4.77 -1.79 -3.30
CA LEU A 235 -3.79 -2.10 -4.34
C LEU A 235 -4.38 -2.99 -5.44
N VAL A 236 -5.16 -4.01 -5.08
CA VAL A 236 -5.87 -4.86 -6.05
C VAL A 236 -6.92 -4.05 -6.81
N GLY A 237 -7.68 -3.20 -6.12
CA GLY A 237 -8.66 -2.31 -6.73
C GLY A 237 -8.01 -1.38 -7.75
N VAL A 238 -6.96 -0.65 -7.37
CA VAL A 238 -6.20 0.24 -8.26
C VAL A 238 -5.59 -0.54 -9.42
N SER A 239 -4.99 -1.70 -9.17
CA SER A 239 -4.40 -2.53 -10.24
C SER A 239 -5.46 -3.03 -11.22
N THR A 240 -6.65 -3.39 -10.72
CA THR A 240 -7.79 -3.80 -11.56
C THR A 240 -8.33 -2.62 -12.35
N THR A 241 -8.47 -1.45 -11.74
CA THR A 241 -8.89 -0.22 -12.44
C THR A 241 -7.88 0.18 -13.50
N VAL A 242 -6.58 0.16 -13.19
CA VAL A 242 -5.50 0.42 -14.15
C VAL A 242 -5.50 -0.61 -15.27
N TYR A 243 -5.68 -1.90 -14.96
CA TYR A 243 -5.81 -2.95 -15.96
C TYR A 243 -7.03 -2.73 -16.87
N CYS A 244 -8.20 -2.39 -16.32
CA CYS A 244 -9.40 -2.10 -17.09
C CYS A 244 -9.27 -0.84 -17.96
N VAL A 245 -8.63 0.23 -17.45
CA VAL A 245 -8.43 1.49 -18.19
C VAL A 245 -7.34 1.36 -19.24
N LEU A 246 -6.27 0.59 -18.99
CA LEU A 246 -5.24 0.28 -19.98
C LEU A 246 -5.66 -0.80 -21.00
N GLN A 247 -6.75 -1.51 -20.74
CA GLN A 247 -7.42 -2.41 -21.70
C GLN A 247 -8.37 -1.68 -22.66
N GLU A 248 -8.29 -0.36 -22.83
CA GLU A 248 -8.86 0.33 -24.00
C GLU A 248 -8.06 0.04 -25.29
N GLY A 249 -7.61 -1.20 -25.48
CA GLY A 249 -7.27 -1.69 -26.82
C GLY A 249 -8.57 -1.92 -27.57
N ARG A 250 -8.71 -1.37 -28.78
CA ARG A 250 -9.82 -1.69 -29.69
C ARG A 250 -10.10 -3.20 -29.69
N ASP A 251 -11.34 -3.61 -29.45
CA ASP A 251 -11.70 -5.03 -29.50
C ASP A 251 -11.57 -5.55 -30.94
N ASN A 252 -10.42 -6.15 -31.22
CA ASN A 252 -10.08 -6.69 -32.53
C ASN A 252 -10.65 -8.09 -32.76
N LYS A 253 -11.51 -8.63 -31.89
CA LYS A 253 -12.11 -9.96 -32.11
C LYS A 253 -12.93 -10.00 -33.39
N GLY A 254 -13.68 -8.94 -33.69
CA GLY A 254 -14.52 -8.82 -34.89
C GLY A 254 -13.75 -8.51 -36.19
N ALA A 255 -12.53 -7.96 -36.12
CA ALA A 255 -11.78 -7.50 -37.28
C ALA A 255 -11.49 -8.65 -38.28
N PRO A 256 -11.84 -8.51 -39.57
CA PRO A 256 -11.26 -9.33 -40.65
C PRO A 256 -9.73 -9.18 -40.72
N LYS A 257 -9.00 -10.30 -40.72
CA LYS A 257 -7.52 -10.30 -40.63
C LYS A 257 -6.84 -11.09 -41.75
N GLU A 258 -7.56 -12.04 -42.35
CA GLU A 258 -7.02 -12.90 -43.40
C GLU A 258 -6.91 -12.13 -44.71
N LEU A 259 -5.70 -12.00 -45.24
CA LEU A 259 -5.41 -11.23 -46.47
C LEU A 259 -6.02 -11.85 -47.73
N THR A 260 -6.34 -13.14 -47.68
CA THR A 260 -6.92 -13.91 -48.80
C THR A 260 -8.44 -13.85 -48.85
N ASP A 261 -9.08 -13.44 -47.76
CA ASP A 261 -10.53 -13.47 -47.64
C ASP A 261 -11.12 -12.10 -47.99
N PRO A 262 -12.21 -12.04 -48.78
CA PRO A 262 -12.89 -10.79 -49.04
C PRO A 262 -13.42 -10.14 -47.76
N VAL A 263 -13.21 -8.83 -47.63
CA VAL A 263 -13.77 -8.03 -46.55
C VAL A 263 -14.98 -7.27 -47.06
N THR A 264 -16.06 -7.23 -46.28
CA THR A 264 -17.20 -6.36 -46.58
C THR A 264 -17.07 -5.08 -45.78
N LEU A 265 -16.93 -3.96 -46.48
CA LEU A 265 -16.80 -2.63 -45.90
C LEU A 265 -18.11 -1.86 -46.03
N ILE A 266 -18.52 -1.22 -44.94
CA ILE A 266 -19.65 -0.31 -44.86
C ILE A 266 -19.11 1.07 -44.58
N PHE A 267 -19.50 2.04 -45.40
CA PHE A 267 -19.37 3.45 -45.08
C PHE A 267 -20.74 4.03 -44.78
N THR A 268 -20.80 4.87 -43.76
CA THR A 268 -22.01 5.63 -43.42
C THR A 268 -21.67 7.09 -43.27
N ASP A 269 -22.64 7.97 -43.52
CA ASP A 269 -22.54 9.37 -43.16
C ASP A 269 -23.94 10.00 -43.00
N ILE A 270 -24.06 11.07 -42.21
CA ILE A 270 -25.35 11.76 -42.05
C ILE A 270 -25.55 12.70 -43.24
N GLU A 271 -26.73 12.64 -43.86
CA GLU A 271 -27.08 13.57 -44.93
C GLU A 271 -27.19 15.01 -44.42
N SER A 272 -26.56 15.93 -45.14
CA SER A 272 -26.60 17.36 -44.84
C SER A 272 -26.15 17.70 -43.41
N SER A 273 -25.24 16.92 -42.81
CA SER A 273 -24.79 17.12 -41.43
C SER A 273 -24.21 18.51 -41.18
N THR A 274 -23.39 19.05 -42.09
CA THR A 274 -22.88 20.42 -41.99
C THR A 274 -23.99 21.47 -41.94
N ALA A 275 -25.06 21.30 -42.72
CA ALA A 275 -26.19 22.23 -42.71
C ALA A 275 -27.01 22.10 -41.42
N LEU A 276 -27.19 20.87 -40.92
CA LEU A 276 -27.84 20.63 -39.63
C LEU A 276 -27.04 21.20 -38.45
N TRP A 277 -25.71 21.11 -38.48
CA TRP A 277 -24.82 21.73 -37.49
C TRP A 277 -24.91 23.26 -37.52
N ALA A 278 -25.04 23.86 -38.71
CA ALA A 278 -25.20 25.30 -38.85
C ALA A 278 -26.58 25.79 -38.36
N ALA A 279 -27.64 25.02 -38.63
CA ALA A 279 -29.00 25.38 -38.24
C ALA A 279 -29.29 25.10 -36.76
N HIS A 280 -28.80 23.97 -36.22
CA HIS A 280 -29.15 23.46 -34.88
C HIS A 280 -27.91 23.03 -34.07
N PRO A 281 -26.99 23.95 -33.75
CA PRO A 281 -25.76 23.63 -33.03
C PRO A 281 -25.99 23.08 -31.62
N GLU A 282 -27.13 23.39 -31.00
CA GLU A 282 -27.50 22.89 -29.66
C GLU A 282 -28.07 21.46 -29.69
N LEU A 283 -28.72 21.05 -30.79
CA LEU A 283 -29.38 19.75 -30.92
C LEU A 283 -28.46 18.65 -31.47
N MET A 284 -27.55 19.06 -32.37
CA MET A 284 -26.67 18.12 -33.08
C MET A 284 -25.72 17.32 -32.18
N PRO A 285 -25.13 17.86 -31.09
CA PRO A 285 -24.28 17.08 -30.20
C PRO A 285 -24.97 15.82 -29.67
N ASP A 286 -26.16 15.97 -29.08
CA ASP A 286 -26.91 14.85 -28.51
C ASP A 286 -27.42 13.90 -29.59
N SER A 287 -27.85 14.45 -30.73
CA SER A 287 -28.32 13.65 -31.88
C SER A 287 -27.21 12.78 -32.46
N VAL A 288 -25.99 13.32 -32.61
CA VAL A 288 -24.83 12.57 -33.10
C VAL A 288 -24.34 11.56 -32.05
N ILE A 289 -24.40 11.88 -30.75
CA ILE A 289 -24.09 10.92 -29.68
C ILE A 289 -25.06 9.72 -29.73
N ALA A 290 -26.36 9.97 -29.89
CA ALA A 290 -27.36 8.92 -30.04
C ALA A 290 -27.10 8.08 -31.29
N HIS A 291 -26.83 8.72 -32.43
CA HIS A 291 -26.42 8.08 -33.68
C HIS A 291 -25.21 7.14 -33.49
N HIS A 292 -24.12 7.63 -32.87
CA HIS A 292 -22.92 6.83 -32.60
C HIS A 292 -23.23 5.62 -31.72
N ARG A 293 -24.06 5.81 -30.69
CA ARG A 293 -24.45 4.73 -29.78
C ARG A 293 -25.23 3.63 -30.51
N MET A 294 -26.16 4.00 -31.38
CA MET A 294 -26.96 3.05 -32.16
C MET A 294 -26.09 2.25 -33.13
N ILE A 295 -25.20 2.93 -33.88
CA ILE A 295 -24.27 2.24 -34.80
C ILE A 295 -23.37 1.28 -34.04
N ARG A 296 -22.74 1.72 -32.94
CA ARG A 296 -21.83 0.86 -32.16
C ARG A 296 -22.53 -0.36 -31.56
N ALA A 297 -23.76 -0.21 -31.10
CA ALA A 297 -24.58 -1.33 -30.64
C ALA A 297 -24.82 -2.35 -31.76
N LEU A 298 -25.14 -1.88 -32.97
CA LEU A 298 -25.35 -2.74 -34.14
C LEU A 298 -24.05 -3.39 -34.64
N ILE A 299 -22.92 -2.68 -34.63
CA ILE A 299 -21.59 -3.25 -34.91
C ILE A 299 -21.32 -4.44 -34.00
N THR A 300 -21.62 -4.30 -32.70
CA THR A 300 -21.41 -5.36 -31.71
C THR A 300 -22.38 -6.52 -31.93
N TYR A 301 -23.66 -6.21 -32.15
CA TYR A 301 -24.72 -7.21 -32.35
C TYR A 301 -24.47 -8.08 -33.58
N HIS A 302 -24.04 -7.48 -34.69
CA HIS A 302 -23.74 -8.17 -35.95
C HIS A 302 -22.29 -8.70 -36.02
N ASN A 303 -21.52 -8.59 -34.93
CA ASN A 303 -20.13 -9.02 -34.86
C ASN A 303 -19.24 -8.44 -35.97
N CYS A 304 -19.48 -7.17 -36.31
CA CYS A 304 -18.65 -6.38 -37.20
C CYS A 304 -17.60 -5.60 -36.40
N TYR A 305 -16.75 -4.85 -37.10
CA TYR A 305 -15.62 -4.13 -36.52
C TYR A 305 -15.65 -2.64 -36.90
N GLU A 306 -15.65 -1.76 -35.91
CA GLU A 306 -15.48 -0.31 -36.12
C GLU A 306 -14.01 -0.03 -36.51
N VAL A 307 -13.78 0.34 -37.76
CA VAL A 307 -12.44 0.68 -38.27
C VAL A 307 -12.04 2.07 -37.79
N LYS A 308 -12.89 3.06 -38.05
CA LYS A 308 -12.71 4.45 -37.66
C LYS A 308 -14.00 5.23 -37.81
N THR A 309 -14.06 6.32 -37.06
CA THR A 309 -15.12 7.32 -37.12
C THR A 309 -14.46 8.66 -37.42
N VAL A 310 -14.96 9.39 -38.43
CA VAL A 310 -14.48 10.73 -38.81
C VAL A 310 -15.67 11.67 -38.83
N GLY A 311 -15.78 12.51 -37.81
CA GLY A 311 -17.00 13.29 -37.58
C GLY A 311 -18.18 12.36 -37.28
N ASP A 312 -19.18 12.41 -38.14
CA ASP A 312 -20.39 11.57 -38.15
C ASP A 312 -20.30 10.35 -39.08
N SER A 313 -19.21 10.23 -39.85
CA SER A 313 -19.01 9.12 -40.77
C SER A 313 -18.36 7.92 -40.08
N PHE A 314 -18.90 6.72 -40.33
CA PHE A 314 -18.31 5.46 -39.89
C PHE A 314 -17.73 4.67 -41.05
N MET A 315 -16.57 4.07 -40.81
CA MET A 315 -16.04 2.97 -41.60
C MET A 315 -16.11 1.69 -40.76
N ILE A 316 -16.83 0.69 -41.26
CA ILE A 316 -17.09 -0.57 -40.57
C ILE A 316 -16.62 -1.72 -41.46
N ALA A 317 -15.94 -2.71 -40.88
CA ALA A 317 -15.52 -3.93 -41.57
C ALA A 317 -16.24 -5.15 -41.02
N CYS A 318 -16.77 -6.00 -41.89
CA CYS A 318 -17.46 -7.23 -41.54
C CYS A 318 -16.82 -8.40 -42.29
N ARG A 319 -16.68 -9.56 -41.62
CA ARG A 319 -16.22 -10.81 -42.24
C ARG A 319 -17.29 -11.44 -43.15
N SER A 320 -18.55 -11.17 -42.87
CA SER A 320 -19.70 -11.66 -43.63
C SER A 320 -20.39 -10.52 -44.36
N ALA A 321 -20.65 -10.72 -45.66
CA ALA A 321 -21.45 -9.80 -46.46
C ALA A 321 -22.89 -9.70 -45.93
N TYR A 322 -23.45 -10.82 -45.46
CA TYR A 322 -24.80 -10.84 -44.90
C TYR A 322 -24.90 -10.07 -43.59
N ALA A 323 -23.92 -10.22 -42.69
CA ALA A 323 -23.87 -9.42 -41.46
C ALA A 323 -23.80 -7.92 -41.74
N ALA A 324 -23.07 -7.51 -42.78
CA ALA A 324 -23.01 -6.11 -43.18
C ALA A 324 -24.36 -5.59 -43.71
N VAL A 325 -25.04 -6.40 -44.53
CA VAL A 325 -26.37 -6.06 -45.07
C VAL A 325 -27.41 -5.98 -43.94
N GLN A 326 -27.38 -6.91 -42.98
CA GLN A 326 -28.26 -6.88 -41.81
C GLN A 326 -27.98 -5.68 -40.89
N LEU A 327 -26.71 -5.35 -40.66
CA LEU A 327 -26.33 -4.14 -39.91
C LEU A 327 -26.91 -2.89 -40.56
N ALA A 328 -26.76 -2.74 -41.88
CA ALA A 328 -27.28 -1.59 -42.60
C ALA A 328 -28.82 -1.56 -42.63
N HIS A 329 -29.47 -2.72 -42.74
CA HIS A 329 -30.93 -2.85 -42.60
C HIS A 329 -31.40 -2.34 -41.24
N ASP A 330 -30.83 -2.91 -40.17
CA ASP A 330 -31.22 -2.61 -38.80
C ASP A 330 -30.88 -1.17 -38.42
N LEU A 331 -29.81 -0.60 -38.98
CA LEU A 331 -29.48 0.81 -38.79
C LEU A 331 -30.63 1.71 -39.25
N GLN A 332 -31.17 1.48 -40.45
CA GLN A 332 -32.28 2.27 -40.97
C GLN A 332 -33.55 2.08 -40.14
N GLN A 333 -33.80 0.86 -39.66
CA GLN A 333 -34.95 0.54 -38.80
C GLN A 333 -34.83 1.19 -37.42
N VAL A 334 -33.67 1.11 -36.78
CA VAL A 334 -33.42 1.68 -35.45
C VAL A 334 -33.51 3.20 -35.49
N LEU A 335 -32.93 3.85 -36.49
CA LEU A 335 -33.01 5.32 -36.65
C LEU A 335 -34.46 5.79 -36.85
N LEU A 336 -35.26 5.02 -37.59
CA LEU A 336 -36.69 5.31 -37.81
C LEU A 336 -37.51 5.23 -36.51
N HIS A 337 -37.26 4.23 -35.67
CA HIS A 337 -38.03 4.00 -34.44
C HIS A 337 -37.48 4.73 -33.22
N PHE A 338 -36.32 5.37 -33.34
CA PHE A 338 -35.71 6.10 -32.24
C PHE A 338 -36.49 7.38 -31.90
N ASP A 339 -36.72 7.64 -30.62
CA ASP A 339 -37.32 8.89 -30.16
C ASP A 339 -36.25 9.98 -30.09
N TRP A 340 -36.21 10.82 -31.12
CA TRP A 340 -35.29 11.95 -31.21
C TRP A 340 -35.67 13.12 -30.30
N GLY A 341 -36.82 13.08 -29.63
CA GLY A 341 -37.29 14.14 -28.72
C GLY A 341 -37.59 15.48 -29.40
N THR A 342 -37.54 15.52 -30.75
CA THR A 342 -37.66 16.74 -31.54
C THR A 342 -38.20 16.43 -32.95
N LYS A 343 -38.88 17.41 -33.55
CA LYS A 343 -39.28 17.39 -34.97
C LYS A 343 -38.43 18.33 -35.84
N THR A 344 -37.55 19.09 -35.21
CA THR A 344 -36.75 20.14 -35.88
C THR A 344 -35.81 19.58 -36.96
N LEU A 345 -35.34 18.34 -36.79
CA LEU A 345 -34.57 17.63 -37.82
C LEU A 345 -35.40 17.37 -39.08
N GLU A 346 -36.65 16.92 -38.92
CA GLU A 346 -37.57 16.69 -40.04
C GLU A 346 -37.87 17.99 -40.80
N GLU A 347 -38.17 19.05 -40.07
CA GLU A 347 -38.42 20.39 -40.61
C GLU A 347 -37.25 20.88 -41.47
N SER A 348 -36.02 20.66 -41.00
CA SER A 348 -34.79 21.04 -41.73
C SER A 348 -34.63 20.26 -43.03
N TYR A 349 -34.86 18.93 -43.02
CA TYR A 349 -34.80 18.14 -44.25
C TYR A 349 -35.87 18.55 -45.25
N HIS A 350 -37.09 18.88 -44.80
CA HIS A 350 -38.14 19.41 -45.66
C HIS A 350 -37.74 20.74 -46.31
N GLU A 351 -37.13 21.64 -45.54
CA GLU A 351 -36.62 22.90 -46.06
C GLU A 351 -35.52 22.67 -47.10
N PHE A 352 -34.57 21.76 -46.83
CA PHE A 352 -33.50 21.44 -47.76
C PHE A 352 -34.03 20.86 -49.08
N GLU A 353 -35.00 19.96 -49.03
CA GLU A 353 -35.66 19.43 -50.22
C GLU A 353 -36.47 20.51 -50.96
N GLY A 354 -37.14 21.41 -50.22
CA GLY A 354 -37.88 22.53 -50.77
C GLY A 354 -36.99 23.47 -51.57
N ARG A 355 -35.90 23.95 -50.96
CA ARG A 355 -34.92 24.81 -51.65
C ARG A 355 -34.33 24.12 -52.88
N LYS A 356 -33.98 22.82 -52.78
CA LYS A 356 -33.43 22.08 -53.93
C LYS A 356 -34.44 21.95 -55.07
N ALA A 357 -35.73 21.85 -54.80
CA ALA A 357 -36.78 21.83 -55.82
C ALA A 357 -37.04 23.20 -56.46
N GLU A 358 -36.67 24.30 -55.79
CA GLU A 358 -36.67 25.64 -56.38
C GLU A 358 -35.46 25.84 -57.30
N GLU A 359 -34.31 25.29 -56.92
CA GLU A 359 -33.05 25.37 -57.67
C GLU A 359 -33.03 24.46 -58.91
N ASP A 360 -33.62 23.26 -58.82
CA ASP A 360 -33.66 22.24 -59.87
C ASP A 360 -35.10 21.80 -60.17
N ALA A 361 -35.60 22.17 -61.35
CA ALA A 361 -36.96 21.85 -61.78
C ALA A 361 -37.20 20.36 -62.05
N GLU A 362 -36.15 19.57 -62.29
CA GLU A 362 -36.25 18.12 -62.46
C GLU A 362 -36.26 17.39 -61.11
N TYR A 363 -35.74 18.03 -60.06
CA TYR A 363 -35.74 17.50 -58.70
C TYR A 363 -37.15 17.48 -58.09
N LYS A 364 -37.61 16.28 -57.73
CA LYS A 364 -38.86 16.08 -56.99
C LYS A 364 -38.54 15.75 -55.54
N PRO A 365 -38.99 16.55 -54.55
CA PRO A 365 -38.83 16.26 -53.14
C PRO A 365 -39.36 14.87 -52.78
N PRO A 366 -38.50 13.93 -52.34
CA PRO A 366 -38.95 12.57 -52.02
C PRO A 366 -39.79 12.51 -50.75
N THR A 367 -39.65 13.49 -49.84
CA THR A 367 -40.30 13.42 -48.52
C THR A 367 -41.14 14.64 -48.16
N ALA A 368 -40.73 15.85 -48.58
CA ALA A 368 -41.35 17.11 -48.14
C ALA A 368 -42.82 17.30 -48.57
N ARG A 369 -43.29 16.50 -49.54
CA ARG A 369 -44.68 16.53 -50.05
C ARG A 369 -45.53 15.33 -49.61
N LEU A 370 -44.99 14.47 -48.73
CA LEU A 370 -45.73 13.34 -48.19
C LEU A 370 -46.75 13.82 -47.15
N ASP A 371 -47.85 13.09 -47.03
CA ASP A 371 -48.79 13.28 -45.93
C ASP A 371 -48.09 13.02 -44.57
N PRO A 372 -48.36 13.82 -43.52
CA PRO A 372 -47.69 13.66 -42.22
C PRO A 372 -47.84 12.28 -41.55
N GLU A 373 -48.90 11.53 -41.84
CA GLU A 373 -49.07 10.16 -41.34
C GLU A 373 -48.17 9.19 -42.11
N VAL A 374 -48.08 9.34 -43.43
CA VAL A 374 -47.19 8.54 -44.29
C VAL A 374 -45.73 8.85 -44.00
N TYR A 375 -45.38 10.12 -43.79
CA TYR A 375 -44.03 10.53 -43.48
C TYR A 375 -43.50 9.83 -42.22
N ARG A 376 -44.26 9.87 -41.12
CA ARG A 376 -43.84 9.27 -39.83
C ARG A 376 -43.64 7.76 -39.86
N GLN A 377 -44.28 7.06 -40.81
CA GLN A 377 -44.08 5.63 -41.01
C GLN A 377 -42.77 5.31 -41.76
N LEU A 378 -42.23 6.28 -42.48
CA LEU A 378 -41.10 6.08 -43.38
C LEU A 378 -39.85 6.84 -42.93
N TRP A 379 -39.98 7.98 -42.27
CA TRP A 379 -38.91 8.91 -41.97
C TRP A 379 -39.04 9.45 -40.54
N ASN A 380 -37.90 9.58 -39.87
CA ASN A 380 -37.77 10.16 -38.53
C ASN A 380 -36.29 10.51 -38.28
N GLY A 381 -36.04 11.67 -37.67
CA GLY A 381 -34.71 12.11 -37.22
C GLY A 381 -33.61 12.15 -38.28
N LEU A 382 -32.40 11.74 -37.89
CA LEU A 382 -31.21 11.81 -38.76
C LEU A 382 -31.27 10.79 -39.90
N ARG A 383 -31.00 11.25 -41.13
CA ARG A 383 -31.00 10.42 -42.33
C ARG A 383 -29.58 9.99 -42.66
N VAL A 384 -29.28 8.71 -42.46
CA VAL A 384 -27.95 8.15 -42.71
C VAL A 384 -27.91 7.52 -44.09
N ARG A 385 -26.95 7.92 -44.92
CA ARG A 385 -26.64 7.26 -46.19
C ARG A 385 -25.62 6.15 -45.96
N VAL A 386 -25.76 5.04 -46.66
CA VAL A 386 -24.92 3.85 -46.46
C VAL A 386 -24.48 3.26 -47.79
N GLY A 387 -23.20 2.94 -47.91
CA GLY A 387 -22.62 2.21 -49.04
C GLY A 387 -21.87 0.98 -48.60
N ILE A 388 -22.09 -0.14 -49.30
CA ILE A 388 -21.50 -1.44 -48.98
C ILE A 388 -20.79 -2.02 -50.21
N HIS A 389 -19.53 -2.40 -50.01
CA HIS A 389 -18.73 -3.10 -51.00
C HIS A 389 -17.97 -4.27 -50.39
N THR A 390 -17.83 -5.36 -51.14
CA THR A 390 -17.11 -6.57 -50.75
C THR A 390 -15.95 -6.81 -51.70
N GLY A 391 -14.75 -6.98 -51.16
CA GLY A 391 -13.55 -7.24 -51.95
C GLY A 391 -12.30 -7.44 -51.09
N LEU A 392 -11.19 -7.79 -51.75
CA LEU A 392 -9.89 -7.92 -51.08
C LEU A 392 -9.35 -6.55 -50.68
N CYS A 393 -8.80 -6.48 -49.47
CA CYS A 393 -8.24 -5.26 -48.88
C CYS A 393 -6.76 -5.44 -48.53
N ASP A 394 -6.01 -4.35 -48.55
CA ASP A 394 -4.71 -4.27 -47.87
C ASP A 394 -4.96 -4.03 -46.38
N ILE A 395 -4.87 -5.10 -45.58
CA ILE A 395 -5.19 -5.10 -44.15
C ILE A 395 -3.92 -4.73 -43.36
N ARG A 396 -3.98 -3.67 -42.56
CA ARG A 396 -2.85 -3.19 -41.76
C ARG A 396 -3.21 -3.10 -40.30
N TYR A 397 -2.33 -3.61 -39.44
CA TYR A 397 -2.42 -3.41 -37.99
C TYR A 397 -1.63 -2.16 -37.60
N ASP A 398 -2.27 -1.23 -36.90
CA ASP A 398 -1.66 -0.02 -36.37
C ASP A 398 -1.20 -0.24 -34.93
N GLU A 399 0.11 -0.14 -34.69
CA GLU A 399 0.70 -0.35 -33.36
C GLU A 399 0.34 0.75 -32.35
N VAL A 400 -0.06 1.94 -32.80
CA VAL A 400 -0.42 3.07 -31.92
C VAL A 400 -1.87 2.94 -31.49
N THR A 401 -2.80 2.82 -32.44
CA THR A 401 -4.24 2.70 -32.13
C THR A 401 -4.64 1.29 -31.71
N LYS A 402 -3.72 0.32 -31.81
CA LYS A 402 -3.92 -1.11 -31.55
C LYS A 402 -5.10 -1.69 -32.35
N GLY A 403 -5.44 -1.10 -33.51
CA GLY A 403 -6.56 -1.49 -34.36
C GLY A 403 -6.14 -1.94 -35.76
N TYR A 404 -7.08 -2.45 -36.55
CA TYR A 404 -6.89 -2.79 -37.95
C TYR A 404 -7.51 -1.73 -38.87
N ASP A 405 -6.84 -1.41 -39.97
CA ASP A 405 -7.35 -0.52 -41.01
C ASP A 405 -7.26 -1.20 -42.39
N TYR A 406 -8.12 -0.79 -43.32
CA TYR A 406 -8.36 -1.47 -44.59
C TYR A 406 -8.17 -0.49 -45.74
N TYR A 407 -7.17 -0.75 -46.57
CA TYR A 407 -6.79 0.12 -47.68
C TYR A 407 -7.02 -0.55 -49.04
N GLY A 408 -6.93 0.27 -50.09
CA GLY A 408 -6.97 -0.18 -51.47
C GLY A 408 -8.33 -0.01 -52.15
N ARG A 409 -8.50 -0.69 -53.28
CA ARG A 409 -9.65 -0.45 -54.18
C ARG A 409 -10.99 -0.76 -53.52
N ALA A 410 -11.06 -1.76 -52.65
CA ALA A 410 -12.32 -2.13 -51.99
C ALA A 410 -12.80 -1.04 -51.02
N ALA A 411 -11.91 -0.45 -50.23
CA ALA A 411 -12.25 0.66 -49.33
C ALA A 411 -12.69 1.90 -50.12
N ASN A 412 -11.94 2.27 -51.17
CA ASN A 412 -12.30 3.39 -52.03
C ASN A 412 -13.64 3.18 -52.74
N MET A 413 -13.95 1.94 -53.16
CA MET A 413 -15.22 1.59 -53.77
C MET A 413 -16.37 1.74 -52.76
N ALA A 414 -16.22 1.21 -51.54
CA ALA A 414 -17.25 1.32 -50.50
C ALA A 414 -17.58 2.78 -50.17
N ALA A 415 -16.56 3.63 -49.99
CA ALA A 415 -16.72 5.06 -49.75
C ALA A 415 -17.41 5.76 -50.92
N ARG A 416 -17.04 5.45 -52.17
CA ARG A 416 -17.70 6.03 -53.36
C ARG A 416 -19.15 5.59 -53.49
N THR A 417 -19.46 4.33 -53.18
CA THR A 417 -20.83 3.81 -53.15
C THR A 417 -21.68 4.53 -52.10
N GLU A 418 -21.13 4.83 -50.92
CA GLU A 418 -21.81 5.62 -49.89
C GLU A 418 -22.05 7.06 -50.36
N SER A 419 -21.05 7.69 -50.97
CA SER A 419 -21.09 9.11 -51.32
C SER A 419 -22.20 9.48 -52.31
N ILE A 420 -22.62 8.53 -53.15
CA ILE A 420 -23.70 8.69 -54.13
C ILE A 420 -25.09 8.35 -53.58
N ALA A 421 -25.17 7.76 -52.38
CA ALA A 421 -26.44 7.41 -51.74
C ALA A 421 -27.12 8.65 -51.13
N ASN A 422 -28.46 8.65 -51.14
CA ASN A 422 -29.26 9.66 -50.44
C ASN A 422 -29.39 9.30 -48.95
N GLY A 423 -29.72 10.29 -48.12
CA GLY A 423 -30.03 10.05 -46.71
C GLY A 423 -31.14 9.01 -46.53
N GLY A 424 -30.91 8.00 -45.71
CA GLY A 424 -31.84 6.89 -45.48
C GLY A 424 -31.76 5.77 -46.53
N GLN A 425 -30.91 5.91 -47.55
CA GLN A 425 -30.69 4.93 -48.63
C GLN A 425 -29.49 4.04 -48.30
N VAL A 426 -29.60 2.76 -48.64
CA VAL A 426 -28.52 1.77 -48.52
C VAL A 426 -28.20 1.22 -49.91
N LEU A 427 -26.97 1.40 -50.35
CA LEU A 427 -26.50 0.92 -51.65
C LEU A 427 -25.50 -0.24 -51.48
N LEU A 428 -25.73 -1.30 -52.24
CA LEU A 428 -24.85 -2.45 -52.37
C LEU A 428 -24.25 -2.45 -53.77
N THR A 429 -22.94 -2.64 -53.87
CA THR A 429 -22.34 -2.98 -55.16
C THR A 429 -22.74 -4.40 -55.59
N HIS A 430 -22.69 -4.68 -56.88
CA HIS A 430 -22.85 -6.03 -57.42
C HIS A 430 -21.95 -7.07 -56.74
N ALA A 431 -20.71 -6.71 -56.42
CA ALA A 431 -19.79 -7.57 -55.70
C ALA A 431 -20.35 -8.00 -54.33
N THR A 432 -20.95 -7.07 -53.57
CA THR A 432 -21.60 -7.40 -52.29
C THR A 432 -22.85 -8.25 -52.49
N TYR A 433 -23.72 -7.88 -53.44
CA TYR A 433 -24.95 -8.63 -53.72
C TYR A 433 -24.68 -10.09 -54.09
N TYR A 434 -23.62 -10.36 -54.87
CA TYR A 434 -23.21 -11.71 -55.23
C TYR A 434 -22.30 -12.41 -54.21
N SER A 435 -21.80 -11.68 -53.21
CA SER A 435 -21.13 -12.28 -52.03
C SER A 435 -22.12 -12.87 -51.02
N LEU A 436 -23.41 -12.50 -51.12
CA LEU A 436 -24.48 -13.18 -50.41
C LEU A 436 -24.75 -14.57 -51.03
N SER A 437 -25.15 -15.54 -50.21
CA SER A 437 -25.71 -16.80 -50.69
C SER A 437 -27.09 -16.59 -51.33
N THR A 438 -27.60 -17.60 -52.04
CA THR A 438 -28.94 -17.53 -52.65
C THR A 438 -30.03 -17.32 -51.60
N ALA A 439 -29.96 -18.02 -50.46
CA ALA A 439 -30.95 -17.88 -49.39
C ALA A 439 -30.90 -16.50 -48.71
N GLU A 440 -29.70 -15.92 -48.58
CA GLU A 440 -29.52 -14.57 -48.02
C GLU A 440 -30.02 -13.49 -48.98
N ARG A 441 -29.85 -13.66 -50.31
CA ARG A 441 -30.44 -12.77 -51.31
C ARG A 441 -31.96 -12.80 -51.32
N GLU A 442 -32.58 -13.96 -51.09
CA GLU A 442 -34.03 -14.06 -50.98
C GLU A 442 -34.59 -13.33 -49.74
N GLN A 443 -33.79 -13.25 -48.67
CA GLN A 443 -34.13 -12.51 -47.45
C GLN A 443 -33.84 -11.01 -47.58
N ALA A 444 -32.82 -10.63 -48.36
CA ALA A 444 -32.48 -9.25 -48.62
C ALA A 444 -33.45 -8.64 -49.66
N ASN A 445 -34.42 -7.84 -49.19
CA ASN A 445 -35.32 -7.09 -50.07
C ASN A 445 -34.53 -6.02 -50.84
N VAL A 446 -34.18 -6.29 -52.11
CA VAL A 446 -33.26 -5.47 -52.89
C VAL A 446 -33.86 -5.11 -54.25
N THR A 447 -33.63 -3.87 -54.70
CA THR A 447 -34.00 -3.37 -56.03
C THR A 447 -32.76 -3.06 -56.86
N SER A 448 -32.65 -3.59 -58.08
CA SER A 448 -31.56 -3.24 -59.00
C SER A 448 -31.72 -1.81 -59.51
N LEU A 449 -30.65 -1.02 -59.46
CA LEU A 449 -30.58 0.35 -59.98
C LEU A 449 -29.80 0.45 -61.30
N GLY A 450 -29.20 -0.66 -61.75
CA GLY A 450 -28.41 -0.72 -62.99
C GLY A 450 -26.98 -0.17 -62.83
N PRO A 451 -26.28 0.02 -63.97
CA PRO A 451 -24.88 0.45 -63.97
C PRO A 451 -24.74 1.94 -63.67
N VAL A 452 -23.89 2.28 -62.71
CA VAL A 452 -23.61 3.65 -62.28
C VAL A 452 -22.13 3.97 -62.46
N SER A 453 -21.82 5.08 -63.13
CA SER A 453 -20.44 5.56 -63.28
C SER A 453 -20.00 6.27 -62.00
N LEU A 454 -18.89 5.80 -61.41
CA LEU A 454 -18.30 6.41 -60.21
C LEU A 454 -17.01 7.12 -60.58
N GLY A 455 -16.79 8.33 -60.03
CA GLY A 455 -15.56 9.09 -60.22
C GLY A 455 -14.32 8.25 -59.91
N GLY A 456 -13.36 8.20 -60.83
CA GLY A 456 -12.12 7.43 -60.68
C GLY A 456 -12.28 5.90 -60.69
N VAL A 457 -13.43 5.36 -61.10
CA VAL A 457 -13.61 3.93 -61.40
C VAL A 457 -13.74 3.78 -62.92
N PRO A 458 -12.93 2.94 -63.58
CA PRO A 458 -12.86 2.89 -65.05
C PRO A 458 -14.10 2.27 -65.71
N VAL A 459 -14.87 1.47 -64.96
CA VAL A 459 -16.04 0.75 -65.47
C VAL A 459 -17.26 1.09 -64.61
N PRO A 460 -18.44 1.32 -65.20
CA PRO A 460 -19.68 1.46 -64.45
C PRO A 460 -19.91 0.27 -63.50
N VAL A 461 -20.37 0.55 -62.30
CA VAL A 461 -20.63 -0.44 -61.26
C VAL A 461 -22.13 -0.67 -61.18
N GLU A 462 -22.56 -1.92 -61.34
CA GLU A 462 -23.95 -2.33 -61.11
C GLU A 462 -24.32 -2.11 -59.64
N MET A 463 -25.36 -1.31 -59.40
CA MET A 463 -25.81 -0.91 -58.07
C MET A 463 -27.15 -1.55 -57.70
N TYR A 464 -27.29 -1.82 -56.41
CA TYR A 464 -28.48 -2.42 -55.82
C TYR A 464 -28.89 -1.61 -54.59
N GLN A 465 -30.17 -1.27 -54.47
CA GLN A 465 -30.72 -0.63 -53.29
C GLN A 465 -31.28 -1.69 -52.35
N LEU A 466 -30.83 -1.70 -51.09
CA LEU A 466 -31.47 -2.46 -50.03
C LEU A 466 -32.68 -1.68 -49.50
N ASN A 467 -33.87 -2.26 -49.64
CA ASN A 467 -35.13 -1.67 -49.19
C ASN A 467 -35.34 -1.90 -47.69
N ALA A 468 -34.45 -1.32 -46.89
CA ALA A 468 -34.43 -1.52 -45.44
C ALA A 468 -35.71 -1.03 -44.74
N VAL A 469 -36.28 0.08 -45.20
CA VAL A 469 -37.60 0.57 -44.78
C VAL A 469 -38.51 0.51 -46.01
N PRO A 470 -39.39 -0.51 -46.11
CA PRO A 470 -40.29 -0.65 -47.24
C PRO A 470 -41.16 0.60 -47.44
N GLY A 471 -41.25 1.08 -48.68
CA GLY A 471 -42.03 2.27 -49.03
C GLY A 471 -41.23 3.57 -49.09
N ARG A 472 -39.97 3.62 -48.62
CA ARG A 472 -39.10 4.77 -48.87
C ARG A 472 -38.84 4.94 -50.37
N THR A 473 -38.88 6.19 -50.81
CA THR A 473 -38.45 6.61 -52.15
C THR A 473 -37.31 7.62 -52.00
N PHE A 474 -36.45 7.68 -53.00
CA PHE A 474 -35.24 8.51 -52.97
C PHE A 474 -35.15 9.33 -54.26
N ALA A 475 -34.43 10.45 -54.20
CA ALA A 475 -34.04 11.19 -55.39
C ALA A 475 -33.04 10.40 -56.25
N ALA A 476 -32.65 10.95 -57.40
CA ALA A 476 -31.55 10.41 -58.18
C ALA A 476 -30.26 10.28 -57.33
N LEU A 477 -29.39 9.34 -57.72
CA LEU A 477 -28.10 9.14 -57.06
C LEU A 477 -27.25 10.41 -57.18
N ARG A 478 -26.45 10.69 -56.14
CA ARG A 478 -25.70 11.94 -55.99
C ARG A 478 -24.36 11.89 -56.75
N LEU A 479 -24.42 11.87 -58.09
CA LEU A 479 -23.25 11.66 -58.95
C LEU A 479 -22.28 12.85 -59.02
N ASP A 480 -22.72 14.08 -58.68
CA ASP A 480 -21.94 15.31 -58.82
C ASP A 480 -20.96 15.60 -57.67
N ARG A 481 -20.77 14.65 -56.74
CA ARG A 481 -19.81 14.80 -55.65
C ARG A 481 -18.49 14.14 -56.01
N ASP A 482 -17.56 14.94 -56.54
CA ASP A 482 -16.15 14.59 -56.55
C ASP A 482 -15.72 14.29 -55.10
N SER A 483 -15.23 13.08 -54.89
CA SER A 483 -14.74 12.57 -53.60
C SER A 483 -13.44 13.27 -53.20
N HIS A 484 -13.52 14.56 -52.88
CA HIS A 484 -12.42 15.43 -52.47
C HIS A 484 -12.36 15.56 -50.94
N HIS A 485 -12.50 14.48 -50.18
CA HIS A 485 -12.10 14.46 -48.77
C HIS A 485 -11.76 13.04 -48.34
N TYR A 486 -10.54 12.59 -48.63
CA TYR A 486 -9.82 11.57 -47.87
C TYR A 486 -8.32 11.85 -47.93
#